data_AF-A0A554JJ14-F1
#
_entry.id   AF-A0A554JJ14-F1
#
_cell.length_a   1.000
_cell.length_b   1.000
_cell.length_c   1.000
_cell.angle_alpha   90.00
_cell.angle_beta   90.00
_cell.angle_gamma   90.00
#
_symmetry.space_group_name_H-M   'P 1'
#
loop_
_entity.id
_entity.type
_entity.pdbx_description
1 polymer ?
#
loop_
_entity_poly.entity_id
_entity_poly.type
_entity_poly.pdbx_seq_one_letter_code
_entity_poly.pdbx_strand_id
1 'polypeptide(L)'
;MENEIAIFESAIRTKDPERLRALGPILDGYKSITSATLQTPAPQGAETLHAEFLTSLSRVTAVIEALSLLFEDPVRAAEAINAYQGAAESLHTALKKLDAYFIKSGVFFNRDEGGSVIAGSI
;
A
#
# COMPACT_ATOMS: atom_id res chain seq x y z
N MET A 1 -2.47 15.76 1.01
CA MET A 1 -1.35 14.92 0.55
C MET A 1 -1.70 14.47 -0.86
N GLU A 2 -0.79 14.59 -1.80
CA GLU A 2 -1.02 14.17 -3.19
C GLU A 2 -0.81 12.66 -3.31
N ASN A 3 -1.61 11.99 -4.14
CA ASN A 3 -1.48 10.53 -4.34
C ASN A 3 -0.53 10.19 -5.48
N GLU A 4 -0.15 8.92 -5.56
CA GLU A 4 0.82 8.36 -6.49
C GLU A 4 0.46 8.62 -7.94
N ILE A 5 -0.83 8.48 -8.29
CA ILE A 5 -1.33 8.71 -9.65
C ILE A 5 -1.25 10.18 -10.02
N ALA A 6 -1.63 11.10 -9.13
CA ALA A 6 -1.54 12.53 -9.39
C ALA A 6 -0.08 12.98 -9.59
N ILE A 7 0.86 12.42 -8.82
CA ILE A 7 2.31 12.66 -9.00
C ILE A 7 2.76 12.17 -10.38
N PHE A 8 2.40 10.94 -10.74
CA PHE A 8 2.76 10.33 -12.02
C PHE A 8 2.18 11.09 -13.22
N GLU A 9 0.88 11.42 -13.20
CA GLU A 9 0.22 12.22 -14.24
C GLU A 9 0.83 13.62 -14.35
N SER A 10 1.18 14.24 -13.21
CA SER A 10 1.87 15.51 -13.20
C SER A 10 3.22 15.40 -13.90
N ALA A 11 4.01 14.37 -13.60
CA ALA A 11 5.32 14.15 -14.22
C ALA A 11 5.23 14.01 -15.74
N ILE A 12 4.23 13.26 -16.24
CA ILE A 12 3.96 13.14 -17.68
C ILE A 12 3.61 14.51 -18.28
N ARG A 13 2.66 15.23 -17.66
CA ARG A 13 2.14 16.50 -18.19
C ARG A 13 3.21 17.59 -18.24
N THR A 14 4.07 17.66 -17.22
CA THR A 14 5.13 18.66 -17.14
C THR A 14 6.43 18.20 -17.78
N LYS A 15 6.55 16.93 -18.17
CA LYS A 15 7.79 16.28 -18.65
C LYS A 15 8.95 16.48 -17.68
N ASP A 16 8.64 16.40 -16.39
CA ASP A 16 9.58 16.67 -15.31
C ASP A 16 9.88 15.37 -14.53
N PRO A 17 11.06 14.76 -14.74
CA PRO A 17 11.50 13.60 -13.97
C PRO A 17 11.62 13.87 -12.47
N GLU A 18 11.94 15.10 -12.08
CA GLU A 18 12.12 15.47 -10.67
C GLU A 18 10.81 15.35 -9.89
N ARG A 19 9.67 15.46 -10.59
CA ARG A 19 8.35 15.26 -10.00
C ARG A 19 8.17 13.86 -9.41
N LEU A 20 8.80 12.84 -10.01
CA LEU A 20 8.71 11.46 -9.52
C LEU A 20 9.44 11.26 -8.18
N ARG A 21 10.31 12.17 -7.75
CA ARG A 21 10.91 12.11 -6.40
C ARG A 21 9.87 12.18 -5.28
N ALA A 22 8.71 12.76 -5.55
CA ALA A 22 7.60 12.78 -4.60
C ALA A 22 7.03 11.37 -4.31
N LEU A 23 7.29 10.37 -5.17
CA LEU A 23 6.94 8.97 -4.90
C LEU A 23 7.87 8.32 -3.85
N GLY A 24 9.07 8.86 -3.65
CA GLY A 24 10.07 8.30 -2.71
C GLY A 24 9.54 8.16 -1.29
N PRO A 25 9.06 9.24 -0.64
CA PRO A 25 8.50 9.16 0.71
C PRO A 25 7.28 8.22 0.83
N ILE A 26 6.46 8.12 -0.23
CA ILE A 26 5.31 7.21 -0.26
C ILE A 26 5.79 5.76 -0.30
N LEU A 27 6.75 5.46 -1.18
CA LEU A 27 7.38 4.16 -1.30
C LEU A 27 8.05 3.73 0.02
N ASP A 28 8.76 4.64 0.69
CA ASP A 28 9.38 4.41 1.99
C ASP A 28 8.33 4.07 3.07
N GLY A 29 7.17 4.73 3.02
CA GLY A 29 6.03 4.41 3.87
C GLY A 29 5.55 2.96 3.70
N TYR A 30 5.31 2.54 2.45
CA TYR A 30 4.91 1.16 2.16
C TYR A 30 5.97 0.13 2.54
N LYS A 31 7.25 0.41 2.30
CA LYS A 31 8.38 -0.44 2.72
C LYS A 31 8.47 -0.57 4.23
N SER A 32 8.29 0.54 4.95
CA SER A 32 8.28 0.56 6.41
C SER A 32 7.15 -0.28 6.99
N ILE A 33 5.92 -0.12 6.47
CA ILE A 33 4.76 -0.92 6.88
C ILE A 33 5.00 -2.41 6.58
N THR A 34 5.54 -2.73 5.41
CA THR A 34 5.87 -4.12 5.03
C THR A 34 6.88 -4.73 6.01
N SER A 35 7.94 -3.99 6.35
CA SER A 35 8.97 -4.44 7.29
C SER A 35 8.42 -4.64 8.70
N ALA A 36 7.63 -3.70 9.21
CA ALA A 36 6.96 -3.81 10.50
C ALA A 36 5.99 -5.00 10.54
N THR A 37 5.25 -5.21 9.46
CA THR A 37 4.30 -6.33 9.34
C THR A 37 5.06 -7.67 9.35
N LEU A 38 6.17 -7.79 8.62
CA LEU A 38 7.01 -9.01 8.63
C LEU A 38 7.55 -9.39 10.01
N GLN A 39 7.80 -8.38 10.86
CA GLN A 39 8.31 -8.58 12.22
C GLN A 39 7.20 -8.86 13.23
N THR A 40 5.94 -8.68 12.84
CA THR A 40 4.79 -8.87 13.71
C THR A 40 4.32 -10.32 13.62
N PRO A 41 4.42 -11.12 14.69
CA PRO A 41 3.91 -12.49 14.66
C PRO A 41 2.39 -12.49 14.49
N ALA A 42 1.89 -13.30 13.56
CA ALA A 42 0.46 -13.51 13.38
C ALA A 42 -0.06 -14.48 14.46
N PRO A 43 -1.21 -14.18 15.10
CA PRO A 43 -1.86 -15.13 16.00
C PRO A 43 -2.38 -16.35 15.21
N GLN A 44 -2.55 -17.46 15.92
CA GLN A 44 -3.09 -18.68 15.33
C GLN A 44 -4.49 -18.42 14.76
N GLY A 45 -4.70 -18.77 13.50
CA GLY A 45 -5.95 -18.50 12.76
C GLY A 45 -5.96 -17.19 11.95
N ALA A 46 -4.90 -16.37 11.99
CA ALA A 46 -4.74 -15.18 11.16
C ALA A 46 -3.61 -15.29 10.12
N GLU A 47 -2.96 -16.45 10.01
CA GLU A 47 -1.74 -16.63 9.20
C GLU A 47 -1.99 -16.32 7.72
N THR A 48 -3.09 -16.81 7.17
CA THR A 48 -3.49 -16.55 5.78
C THR A 48 -3.79 -15.07 5.54
N LEU A 49 -4.53 -14.43 6.46
CA LEU A 49 -4.87 -13.01 6.35
C LEU A 49 -3.63 -12.12 6.43
N HIS A 50 -2.69 -12.48 7.31
CA HIS A 50 -1.42 -11.81 7.45
C HIS A 50 -0.56 -11.92 6.17
N ALA A 51 -0.45 -13.12 5.60
CA ALA A 51 0.27 -13.36 4.35
C ALA A 51 -0.38 -12.63 3.16
N GLU A 52 -1.71 -12.62 3.07
CA GLU A 52 -2.45 -11.86 2.06
C GLU A 52 -2.15 -10.36 2.17
N PHE A 53 -2.14 -9.81 3.39
CA PHE A 53 -1.83 -8.41 3.63
C PHE A 53 -0.39 -8.06 3.21
N LEU A 54 0.60 -8.84 3.65
CA LEU A 54 2.00 -8.69 3.23
C LEU A 54 2.18 -8.74 1.71
N THR A 55 1.49 -9.68 1.06
CA THR A 55 1.54 -9.82 -0.39
C THR A 55 0.95 -8.58 -1.08
N SER A 56 -0.15 -8.04 -0.56
CA SER A 56 -0.78 -6.85 -1.12
C SER A 56 0.07 -5.58 -0.96
N LEU A 57 0.73 -5.40 0.19
CA LEU A 57 1.70 -4.32 0.41
C LEU A 57 2.88 -4.42 -0.56
N SER A 58 3.40 -5.63 -0.76
CA SER A 58 4.51 -5.89 -1.68
C SER A 58 4.13 -5.56 -3.13
N ARG A 59 2.89 -5.87 -3.53
CA ARG A 59 2.37 -5.53 -4.87
C ARG A 59 2.28 -4.01 -5.07
N VAL A 60 1.74 -3.27 -4.11
CA VAL A 60 1.67 -1.80 -4.19
C VAL A 60 3.06 -1.18 -4.25
N THR A 61 3.98 -1.65 -3.40
CA THR A 61 5.40 -1.23 -3.41
C THR A 61 6.02 -1.41 -4.79
N ALA A 62 5.86 -2.60 -5.39
CA ALA A 62 6.43 -2.90 -6.71
C ALA A 62 5.82 -2.04 -7.83
N VAL A 63 4.52 -1.73 -7.75
CA VAL A 63 3.88 -0.81 -8.70
C VAL A 63 4.45 0.59 -8.58
N ILE A 64 4.58 1.14 -7.36
CA ILE A 64 5.11 2.49 -7.14
C ILE A 64 6.57 2.58 -7.61
N GLU A 65 7.38 1.55 -7.33
CA GLU A 65 8.75 1.45 -7.86
C GLU A 65 8.77 1.50 -9.38
N ALA A 66 7.90 0.72 -10.04
CA ALA A 66 7.84 0.71 -11.50
C ALA A 66 7.33 2.05 -12.08
N LEU A 67 6.39 2.73 -11.43
CA LEU A 67 5.94 4.08 -11.83
C LEU A 67 7.07 5.11 -11.72
N SER A 68 7.95 4.97 -10.72
CA SER A 68 9.11 5.88 -10.53
C SER A 68 10.12 5.81 -11.68
N LEU A 69 10.08 4.74 -12.48
CA LEU A 69 10.95 4.51 -13.63
C LEU A 69 10.40 5.09 -14.94
N LEU A 70 9.32 5.87 -14.93
CA LEU A 70 8.66 6.39 -16.15
C LEU A 70 9.61 6.92 -17.24
N PHE A 71 10.64 7.68 -16.86
CA PHE A 71 11.59 8.28 -17.82
C PHE A 71 12.80 7.39 -18.15
N GLU A 72 12.98 6.29 -17.42
CA GLU A 72 14.07 5.31 -17.62
C GLU A 72 13.56 4.06 -18.37
N ASP A 73 12.38 3.57 -18.00
CA ASP A 73 11.69 2.41 -18.57
C ASP A 73 10.17 2.69 -18.67
N PRO A 74 9.74 3.40 -19.75
CA PRO A 74 8.34 3.77 -19.93
C PRO A 74 7.42 2.57 -20.17
N VAL A 75 7.94 1.45 -20.69
CA VAL A 75 7.15 0.24 -20.92
C VAL A 75 6.76 -0.37 -19.57
N ARG A 76 7.73 -0.52 -18.67
CA ARG A 76 7.48 -1.01 -17.32
C ARG A 76 6.56 -0.08 -16.52
N ALA A 77 6.71 1.23 -16.66
CA ALA A 77 5.80 2.19 -16.04
C ALA A 77 4.37 2.11 -16.61
N ALA A 78 4.22 1.85 -17.91
CA ALA A 78 2.92 1.64 -18.56
C ALA A 78 2.23 0.33 -18.10
N GLU A 79 2.99 -0.72 -17.83
CA GLU A 79 2.43 -1.92 -17.20
C GLU A 79 2.02 -1.66 -15.76
N ALA A 80 2.83 -0.91 -15.01
CA ALA A 80 2.57 -0.59 -13.61
C ALA A 80 1.30 0.24 -13.42
N ILE A 81 1.04 1.23 -14.29
CA ILE A 81 -0.18 2.05 -14.21
C ILE A 81 -1.43 1.19 -14.43
N ASN A 82 -1.37 0.20 -15.33
CA ASN A 82 -2.47 -0.74 -15.55
C ASN A 82 -2.69 -1.67 -14.35
N ALA A 83 -1.61 -2.04 -13.65
CA ALA A 83 -1.67 -2.89 -12.46
C ALA A 83 -2.08 -2.13 -11.18
N TYR A 84 -1.95 -0.81 -11.15
CA TYR A 84 -2.12 0.01 -9.95
C TYR A 84 -3.47 -0.17 -9.28
N GLN A 85 -4.56 -0.08 -10.05
CA GLN A 85 -5.91 -0.22 -9.49
C GLN A 85 -6.11 -1.58 -8.84
N GLY A 86 -5.69 -2.66 -9.50
CA GLY A 86 -5.81 -4.02 -8.95
C GLY A 86 -4.94 -4.23 -7.70
N ALA A 87 -3.75 -3.61 -7.65
CA ALA A 87 -2.90 -3.64 -6.46
C ALA A 87 -3.55 -2.90 -5.28
N ALA A 88 -4.09 -1.70 -5.52
CA ALA A 88 -4.80 -0.92 -4.51
C ALA A 88 -6.07 -1.63 -3.99
N GLU A 89 -6.86 -2.22 -4.89
CA GLU A 89 -8.05 -3.01 -4.53
C GLU A 89 -7.70 -4.26 -3.71
N SER A 90 -6.58 -4.92 -4.05
CA SER A 90 -6.08 -6.08 -3.31
C SER A 90 -5.70 -5.68 -1.88
N LEU A 91 -5.00 -4.55 -1.71
CA LEU A 91 -4.61 -4.04 -0.39
C LEU A 91 -5.84 -3.63 0.44
N HIS A 92 -6.78 -2.92 -0.18
CA HIS A 92 -8.04 -2.53 0.47
C HIS A 92 -8.84 -3.75 0.94
N THR A 93 -8.91 -4.78 0.09
CA THR A 93 -9.60 -6.03 0.42
C THR A 93 -8.92 -6.77 1.58
N ALA A 94 -7.58 -6.85 1.58
CA ALA A 94 -6.83 -7.46 2.67
C ALA A 94 -7.04 -6.72 4.00
N LEU A 95 -7.02 -5.38 3.98
CA LEU A 95 -7.31 -4.55 5.16
C LEU A 95 -8.71 -4.80 5.70
N LYS A 96 -9.73 -4.86 4.83
CA LYS A 96 -11.11 -5.19 5.25
C LYS A 96 -11.24 -6.57 5.88
N LYS A 97 -10.51 -7.57 5.37
CA LYS A 97 -10.52 -8.91 5.97
C LYS A 97 -9.85 -8.91 7.35
N LEU A 98 -8.75 -8.16 7.52
CA LEU A 98 -8.08 -8.00 8.81
C LEU A 98 -8.98 -7.28 9.82
N ASP A 99 -9.64 -6.20 9.42
CA ASP A 99 -10.65 -5.50 10.21
C ASP A 99 -11.75 -6.46 10.71
N ALA A 100 -12.38 -7.18 9.79
CA ALA A 100 -13.41 -8.17 10.14
C ALA A 100 -12.90 -9.26 11.09
N TYR A 101 -11.64 -9.68 10.96
CA TYR A 101 -11.01 -10.62 11.87
C TYR A 101 -10.84 -10.02 13.27
N PHE A 102 -10.35 -8.77 13.38
CA PHE A 102 -10.18 -8.10 14.66
C PHE A 102 -11.50 -7.95 15.41
N ILE A 103 -12.55 -7.47 14.73
CA ILE A 103 -13.89 -7.36 15.29
C ILE A 103 -14.40 -8.72 15.78
N LYS A 104 -14.28 -9.77 14.95
CA LYS A 104 -14.73 -11.13 15.32
C LYS A 104 -13.95 -11.70 16.50
N SER A 105 -12.69 -11.32 16.66
CA SER A 105 -11.80 -11.78 17.72
C SER A 105 -11.92 -10.95 19.00
N GLY A 106 -12.83 -9.96 19.03
CA GLY A 106 -13.03 -9.07 20.17
C GLY A 106 -11.87 -8.08 20.38
N VAL A 107 -11.08 -7.83 19.33
CA VAL A 107 -10.02 -6.82 19.33
C VAL A 107 -10.63 -5.50 18.89
N PHE A 108 -10.69 -4.55 19.81
CA PHE A 108 -11.20 -3.20 19.58
C PHE A 108 -10.08 -2.20 19.73
N PHE A 109 -10.07 -1.19 18.86
CA PHE A 109 -9.08 -0.12 18.92
C PHE A 109 -9.71 1.14 19.47
N ASN A 110 -9.05 1.76 20.43
CA ASN A 110 -9.44 3.08 20.93
C ASN A 110 -9.15 4.15 19.87
N ARG A 111 -9.86 5.29 19.90
CA ARG A 111 -9.64 6.39 18.93
C ARG A 111 -8.21 6.94 18.91
N ASP A 112 -7.49 6.76 20.01
CA ASP A 112 -6.11 7.21 20.16
C ASP A 112 -5.08 6.16 19.67
N GLU A 113 -5.54 4.97 19.28
CA GLU A 113 -4.69 3.88 18.77
C GLU A 113 -4.65 3.90 17.23
N GLY A 114 -3.46 3.68 16.67
CA GLY A 114 -3.28 3.68 15.21
C GLY A 114 -4.15 2.66 14.45
N GLY A 115 -4.61 1.59 15.11
CA GLY A 115 -5.50 0.59 14.52
C GLY A 115 -6.95 1.06 14.32
N SER A 116 -7.37 2.18 14.94
CA SER A 116 -8.72 2.74 14.82
C SER A 116 -9.08 3.18 13.39
N VAL A 117 -8.08 3.56 12.59
CA VAL A 117 -8.25 3.98 11.19
C VAL A 117 -8.60 2.79 10.28
N ILE A 118 -8.18 1.59 10.67
CA ILE A 118 -8.34 0.36 9.87
C ILE A 118 -9.55 -0.43 10.35
N ALA A 119 -9.77 -0.49 11.66
CA ALA A 119 -10.68 -1.47 12.26
C ALA A 119 -12.05 -0.90 12.72
N GLY A 120 -12.35 0.35 12.38
CA GLY A 120 -13.55 1.06 12.85
C GLY A 120 -13.51 1.33 14.35
N SER A 121 -13.27 2.58 14.73
CA SER A 121 -13.38 3.03 16.12
C SER A 121 -14.82 2.89 16.66
N ILE A 122 -14.95 2.49 17.92
CA ILE A 122 -16.12 2.79 18.75
C ILE A 122 -15.96 4.22 19.32
#